data_AF-A0A944K7S5-F1
#
_entry.id   AF-A0A944K7S5-F1
#
_cell.length_a   1.000
_cell.length_b   1.000
_cell.length_c   1.000
_cell.angle_alpha   90.00
_cell.angle_beta   90.00
_cell.angle_gamma   90.00
#
_symmetry.space_group_name_H-M   'P 1'
#
loop_
_entity.id
_entity.type
_entity.pdbx_description
1 polymer ?
#
loop_
_entity_poly.entity_id
_entity_poly.type
_entity_poly.pdbx_seq_one_letter_code
_entity_poly.pdbx_strand_id
1 'polypeptide(L)'
;MLTVACGVPEVNISADELAGSWSNPAGTSVELKRDGTFAASGLDKTEAAALYAEPGKGQRGTWEFAVLSEDADRPGHAAKADHGWVADVTLDDIACELQFNVYGDPESPIVCFTQDTFSECTAEEGFRRDRG
;
A
#
# COMPACT_ATOMS: atom_id res chain seq x y z
N MET A 1 6.17 -28.08 -19.11
CA MET A 1 5.97 -27.93 -17.65
C MET A 1 5.78 -26.45 -17.41
N LEU A 2 4.53 -25.96 -17.35
CA LEU A 2 4.26 -24.57 -16.98
C LEU A 2 4.42 -24.47 -15.47
N THR A 3 5.48 -23.83 -15.01
CA THR A 3 5.54 -23.29 -13.65
C THR A 3 4.56 -22.12 -13.60
N VAL A 4 3.35 -22.38 -13.08
CA VAL A 4 2.49 -21.29 -12.61
C VAL A 4 3.21 -20.72 -11.39
N ALA A 5 3.80 -19.53 -11.52
CA ALA A 5 4.20 -18.77 -10.35
C ALA A 5 2.89 -18.44 -9.62
N CYS A 6 2.62 -19.13 -8.50
CA CYS A 6 1.49 -18.80 -7.65
C CYS A 6 1.83 -17.50 -6.90
N GLY A 7 1.70 -16.37 -7.58
CA GLY A 7 1.68 -15.07 -6.93
C GLY A 7 0.52 -15.00 -5.92
N VAL A 8 0.68 -14.18 -4.90
CA VAL A 8 -0.40 -13.88 -3.97
C VAL A 8 -1.47 -13.08 -4.73
N PRO A 9 -2.75 -13.49 -4.74
CA PRO A 9 -3.76 -12.80 -5.54
C PRO A 9 -4.06 -11.41 -4.97
N GLU A 10 -4.41 -10.48 -5.86
CA GLU A 10 -4.90 -9.14 -5.50
C GLU A 10 -6.23 -9.24 -4.76
N VAL A 11 -6.44 -8.36 -3.78
CA VAL A 11 -7.65 -8.34 -2.96
C VAL A 11 -8.32 -6.99 -3.09
N ASN A 12 -9.53 -6.98 -3.64
CA ASN A 12 -10.38 -5.80 -3.65
C ASN A 12 -11.00 -5.59 -2.26
N ILE A 13 -10.64 -4.50 -1.60
CA ILE A 13 -11.01 -4.20 -0.22
C ILE A 13 -11.62 -2.80 -0.10
N SER A 14 -12.58 -2.61 0.80
CA SER A 14 -13.18 -1.30 1.07
C SER A 14 -12.30 -0.41 1.96
N ALA A 15 -12.57 0.90 1.98
CA ALA A 15 -11.88 1.83 2.86
C ALA A 15 -12.05 1.49 4.36
N ASP A 16 -13.19 0.89 4.72
CA ASP A 16 -13.48 0.43 6.09
C ASP A 16 -12.65 -0.79 6.47
N GLU A 17 -12.50 -1.73 5.54
CA GLU A 17 -11.69 -2.92 5.71
C GLU A 17 -10.19 -2.65 5.57
N LEU A 18 -9.80 -1.49 5.02
CA LEU A 18 -8.41 -1.05 4.97
C LEU A 18 -8.02 -0.24 6.22
N ALA A 19 -8.92 0.57 6.77
CA ALA A 19 -8.65 1.41 7.93
C ALA A 19 -8.23 0.61 9.17
N GLY A 20 -7.13 1.01 9.82
CA GLY A 20 -6.54 0.32 10.97
C GLY A 20 -5.02 0.45 11.03
N SER A 21 -4.43 -0.21 12.03
CA SER A 21 -2.99 -0.30 12.21
C SER A 21 -2.43 -1.54 11.53
N TRP A 22 -1.29 -1.36 10.87
CA TRP A 22 -0.61 -2.41 10.14
C TRP A 22 0.88 -2.36 10.46
N SER A 23 1.52 -3.53 10.53
CA SER A 23 2.96 -3.64 10.75
C SER A 23 3.59 -4.71 9.88
N ASN A 24 4.87 -4.56 9.62
CA ASN A 24 5.68 -5.58 8.94
C ASN A 24 6.80 -6.12 9.84
N PRO A 25 7.42 -7.27 9.49
CA PRO A 25 8.50 -7.87 10.27
C PRO A 25 9.73 -6.97 10.48
N ALA A 26 9.94 -5.96 9.61
CA ALA A 26 11.02 -4.98 9.76
C ALA A 26 10.76 -3.94 10.88
N GLY A 27 9.60 -4.02 11.56
CA GLY A 27 9.22 -3.08 12.60
C GLY A 27 8.75 -1.73 12.07
N THR A 28 8.29 -1.71 10.82
CA THR A 28 7.60 -0.56 10.22
C THR A 28 6.12 -0.66 10.57
N SER A 29 5.49 0.48 10.85
CA SER A 29 4.06 0.54 11.09
C SER A 29 3.39 1.66 10.30
N VAL A 30 2.13 1.43 9.94
CA VAL A 30 1.26 2.44 9.33
C VAL A 30 -0.13 2.36 9.96
N GLU A 31 -0.71 3.51 10.26
CA GLU A 31 -2.10 3.66 10.61
C GLU A 31 -2.82 4.32 9.42
N LEU A 32 -3.71 3.56 8.78
CA LEU A 32 -4.56 4.04 7.68
C LEU A 32 -5.91 4.45 8.26
N LYS A 33 -6.37 5.67 7.98
CA LYS A 33 -7.67 6.16 8.43
C LYS A 33 -8.67 6.17 7.29
N ARG A 34 -9.94 5.90 7.63
CA ARG A 34 -11.07 5.88 6.69
C ARG A 34 -11.22 7.17 5.88
N ASP A 35 -10.79 8.31 6.44
CA ASP A 35 -10.87 9.61 5.77
C ASP A 35 -9.80 9.82 4.67
N GLY A 36 -8.98 8.81 4.39
CA GLY A 36 -7.91 8.89 3.41
C GLY A 36 -6.64 9.52 3.97
N THR A 37 -6.48 9.65 5.28
CA THR A 37 -5.21 10.09 5.89
C THR A 37 -4.43 8.90 6.44
N PHE A 38 -3.11 9.05 6.59
CA PHE A 38 -2.29 8.06 7.27
C PHE A 38 -1.17 8.67 8.10
N ALA A 39 -0.65 7.86 9.02
CA ALA A 39 0.59 8.11 9.71
C ALA A 39 1.44 6.83 9.71
N ALA A 40 2.73 6.95 9.42
CA ALA A 40 3.63 5.81 9.36
C ALA A 40 4.93 6.10 10.11
N SER A 41 5.55 5.04 10.63
CA SER A 41 6.82 5.08 11.33
C SER A 41 7.71 3.95 10.84
N GLY A 42 8.98 4.26 10.60
CA GLY A 42 9.95 3.28 10.11
C GLY A 42 9.89 3.05 8.61
N LEU A 43 9.13 3.84 7.84
CA LEU A 43 9.06 3.67 6.39
C LEU A 43 10.46 3.72 5.79
N ASP A 44 11.38 4.55 6.33
CA ASP A 44 12.82 4.64 6.03
C ASP A 44 13.57 3.29 6.02
N LYS A 45 13.01 2.25 6.64
CA LYS A 45 13.59 0.91 6.72
C LYS A 45 13.07 -0.04 5.63
N THR A 46 12.11 0.39 4.83
CA THR A 46 11.56 -0.39 3.70
C THR A 46 12.38 -0.13 2.44
N GLU A 47 12.43 -1.09 1.51
CA GLU A 47 13.06 -0.86 0.20
C GLU A 47 12.38 0.28 -0.56
N ALA A 48 11.06 0.42 -0.43
CA ALA A 48 10.30 1.54 -0.96
C ALA A 48 10.85 2.90 -0.48
N ALA A 49 11.41 2.96 0.73
CA ALA A 49 12.00 4.17 1.26
C ALA A 49 13.46 4.43 0.91
N ALA A 50 14.22 3.41 0.55
CA ALA A 50 15.57 3.60 0.00
C ALA A 50 15.56 4.46 -1.28
N LEU A 51 14.38 4.56 -1.93
CA LEU A 51 14.12 5.37 -3.11
C LEU A 51 13.74 6.84 -2.79
N TYR A 52 13.50 7.19 -1.53
CA TYR A 52 13.20 8.54 -1.09
C TYR A 52 14.44 9.20 -0.48
N ALA A 53 14.64 10.49 -0.77
CA ALA A 53 15.66 11.30 -0.08
C ALA A 53 15.22 11.49 1.39
N GLU A 54 15.60 10.52 2.23
CA GLU A 54 15.37 10.44 3.67
C GLU A 54 13.93 10.72 4.13
N PRO A 55 13.05 9.70 4.12
CA PRO A 55 11.86 9.70 4.95
C PRO A 55 12.26 10.02 6.39
N GLY A 56 11.75 11.13 6.93
CA GLY A 56 11.89 11.39 8.36
C GLY A 56 11.30 10.23 9.18
N LYS A 57 11.70 10.13 10.46
CA LYS A 57 11.27 9.04 11.38
C LYS A 57 9.76 8.88 11.57
N GLY A 58 8.96 9.84 11.09
CA GLY A 58 7.52 9.74 11.02
C GLY A 58 7.02 10.41 9.74
N GLN A 59 6.22 9.70 8.97
CA GLN A 59 5.58 10.20 7.76
C GLN A 59 4.09 10.33 7.97
N ARG A 60 3.51 11.35 7.33
CA ARG A 60 2.08 11.59 7.25
C ARG A 60 1.73 11.93 5.82
N GLY A 61 0.46 11.77 5.51
CA GLY A 61 -0.03 12.09 4.19
C GLY A 61 -1.44 11.59 3.97
N THR A 62 -1.77 11.47 2.69
CA THR A 62 -3.07 10.99 2.23
C THR A 62 -2.94 9.75 1.37
N TRP A 63 -4.01 8.97 1.32
CA TRP A 63 -4.16 7.85 0.41
C TRP A 63 -5.55 7.87 -0.22
N GLU A 64 -5.64 7.38 -1.46
CA GLU A 64 -6.91 7.18 -2.16
C GLU A 64 -6.84 5.96 -3.08
N PHE A 65 -7.92 5.19 -3.16
CA PHE A 65 -7.97 4.06 -4.09
C PHE A 65 -7.82 4.57 -5.53
N ALA A 66 -6.91 3.93 -6.25
CA ALA A 66 -6.61 4.26 -7.62
C ALA A 66 -7.66 3.64 -8.55
N VAL A 67 -8.17 4.41 -9.51
CA VAL A 67 -9.05 3.88 -10.56
C VAL A 67 -8.21 3.43 -11.74
N LEU A 68 -8.00 2.12 -11.81
CA LEU A 68 -7.32 1.49 -12.92
C LEU A 68 -8.26 1.46 -14.13
N SER A 69 -7.99 2.27 -15.15
CA SER A 69 -8.63 2.10 -16.45
C SER A 69 -7.88 1.04 -17.25
N GLU A 70 -8.60 0.12 -17.90
CA GLU A 70 -8.04 -0.98 -18.71
C GLU A 70 -7.05 -0.52 -19.81
N ASP A 71 -7.14 0.74 -20.24
CA ASP A 71 -6.32 1.34 -21.30
C ASP A 71 -5.15 2.21 -20.81
N ALA A 72 -4.92 2.33 -19.50
CA ALA A 72 -3.87 3.22 -19.01
C ALA A 72 -2.66 2.45 -18.48
N ASP A 73 -1.49 2.77 -19.04
CA ASP A 73 -0.16 2.40 -18.51
C ASP A 73 0.06 2.93 -17.07
N ARG A 74 -0.86 3.73 -16.53
CA ARG A 74 -0.91 4.22 -15.15
C ARG A 74 -2.36 4.33 -14.66
N PRO A 75 -2.65 4.00 -13.40
CA PRO A 75 -3.95 4.32 -12.79
C PRO A 75 -4.31 5.80 -13.00
N GLY A 76 -5.55 6.05 -13.42
CA GLY A 76 -6.07 7.42 -13.52
C GLY A 76 -6.52 7.92 -12.15
N HIS A 77 -6.24 9.19 -11.85
CA HIS A 77 -6.65 9.88 -10.60
C HIS A 77 -8.17 10.22 -10.59
N ALA A 78 -9.03 9.33 -11.11
CA ALA A 78 -10.43 9.64 -11.35
C ALA A 78 -11.31 9.08 -10.22
N ALA A 79 -12.06 9.97 -9.56
CA ALA A 79 -13.13 9.73 -8.58
C ALA A 79 -12.82 8.71 -7.47
N LYS A 80 -12.78 9.19 -6.21
CA LYS A 80 -12.67 8.38 -4.98
C LYS A 80 -13.44 7.05 -5.12
N ALA A 81 -12.73 5.97 -5.40
CA ALA A 81 -13.30 4.65 -5.29
C ALA A 81 -13.49 4.35 -3.79
N ASP A 82 -14.57 3.66 -3.44
CA ASP A 82 -14.83 3.20 -2.08
C ASP A 82 -14.21 1.83 -1.80
N HIS A 83 -13.69 1.19 -2.86
CA HIS A 83 -13.00 -0.08 -2.85
C HIS A 83 -11.89 -0.12 -3.90
N GLY A 84 -10.87 -0.94 -3.67
CA GLY A 84 -9.81 -1.18 -4.63
C GLY A 84 -8.75 -2.14 -4.09
N TRP A 85 -7.80 -2.49 -4.94
CA TRP A 85 -6.62 -3.28 -4.55
C TRP A 85 -5.30 -2.48 -4.73
N VAL A 86 -5.39 -1.27 -5.29
CA VAL A 86 -4.30 -0.29 -5.41
C VAL A 86 -4.77 1.03 -4.83
N ALA A 87 -3.88 1.74 -4.15
CA ALA A 87 -4.09 3.12 -3.76
C ALA A 87 -2.85 3.98 -4.01
N ASP A 88 -3.10 5.21 -4.43
CA ASP A 88 -2.07 6.25 -4.50
C ASP A 88 -1.85 6.82 -3.10
N VAL A 89 -0.60 7.09 -2.77
CA VAL A 89 -0.13 7.60 -1.48
C VAL A 89 0.65 8.89 -1.74
N THR A 90 0.19 9.97 -1.14
CA THR A 90 0.85 11.28 -1.18
C THR A 90 1.44 11.59 0.19
N LEU A 91 2.73 11.90 0.23
CA LEU A 91 3.43 12.30 1.45
C LEU A 91 3.40 13.82 1.62
N ASP A 92 3.12 14.32 2.83
CA ASP A 92 2.96 15.77 3.09
C ASP A 92 4.22 16.59 2.73
N ASP A 93 5.41 16.03 2.93
CA ASP A 93 6.70 16.74 2.84
C ASP A 93 7.59 16.27 1.67
N ILE A 94 7.10 15.37 0.81
CA ILE A 94 7.90 14.77 -0.27
C ILE A 94 7.06 14.68 -1.56
N ALA A 95 7.58 15.26 -2.65
CA ALA A 95 6.96 15.20 -3.98
C ALA A 95 7.28 13.88 -4.71
N CYS A 96 7.07 12.74 -4.06
CA CYS A 96 7.23 11.43 -4.66
C CYS A 96 5.89 10.70 -4.70
N GLU A 97 5.63 10.05 -5.83
CA GLU A 97 4.49 9.16 -5.99
C GLU A 97 4.84 7.83 -5.31
N LEU A 98 4.04 7.47 -4.31
CA LEU A 98 4.08 6.16 -3.66
C LEU A 98 2.72 5.51 -3.87
N GLN A 99 2.68 4.20 -3.92
CA GLN A 99 1.43 3.45 -3.92
C GLN A 99 1.48 2.38 -2.84
N PHE A 100 0.31 1.84 -2.52
CA PHE A 100 0.27 0.50 -1.96
C PHE A 100 -0.69 -0.39 -2.74
N ASN A 101 -0.36 -1.68 -2.74
CA ASN A 101 -1.18 -2.74 -3.26
C ASN A 101 -1.69 -3.63 -2.12
N VAL A 102 -2.84 -4.25 -2.31
CA VAL A 102 -3.48 -5.17 -1.38
C VAL A 102 -3.53 -6.56 -2.01
N TYR A 103 -2.91 -7.52 -1.32
CA TYR A 103 -2.84 -8.92 -1.75
C TYR A 103 -3.31 -9.85 -0.63
N GLY A 104 -3.53 -11.12 -0.97
CA GLY A 104 -3.72 -12.21 -0.02
C GLY A 104 -5.14 -12.74 -0.03
N ASP A 105 -5.69 -12.92 1.15
CA ASP A 105 -7.07 -13.34 1.36
C ASP A 105 -7.88 -12.15 1.92
N PRO A 106 -9.15 -11.95 1.53
CA PRO A 106 -9.98 -10.87 2.08
C PRO A 106 -10.07 -10.85 3.62
N GLU A 107 -9.96 -12.00 4.28
CA GLU A 107 -9.99 -12.12 5.74
C GLU A 107 -8.61 -11.86 6.38
N SER A 108 -7.54 -11.94 5.60
CA SER A 108 -6.16 -11.73 6.05
C SER A 108 -5.33 -11.01 4.98
N PRO A 109 -5.71 -9.76 4.62
CA PRO A 109 -5.03 -9.00 3.58
C PRO A 109 -3.62 -8.61 4.01
N ILE A 110 -2.76 -8.42 3.00
CA ILE A 110 -1.40 -7.94 3.12
C ILE A 110 -1.31 -6.66 2.30
N VAL A 111 -0.78 -5.59 2.90
CA VAL A 111 -0.53 -4.31 2.23
C VAL A 111 0.95 -4.21 1.91
N CYS A 112 1.30 -3.86 0.67
CA CYS A 112 2.69 -3.64 0.25
C CYS A 112 2.82 -2.25 -0.35
N PHE A 113 3.71 -1.42 0.22
CA PHE A 113 4.05 -0.12 -0.35
C PHE A 113 5.07 -0.30 -1.48
N THR A 114 4.84 0.33 -2.62
CA THR A 114 5.65 0.18 -3.83
C THR A 114 5.60 1.43 -4.73
N GLN A 115 6.55 1.56 -5.64
CA GLN A 115 6.50 2.50 -6.77
C GLN A 115 6.05 1.84 -8.07
N ASP A 116 6.01 0.50 -8.09
CA ASP A 116 5.59 -0.29 -9.23
C ASP A 116 4.31 -1.03 -8.85
N THR A 117 3.18 -0.59 -9.39
CA THR A 117 1.86 -1.20 -9.17
C THR A 117 1.86 -2.70 -9.47
N PHE A 118 2.78 -3.20 -10.29
CA PHE A 118 2.87 -4.60 -10.68
C PHE A 118 3.98 -5.38 -9.96
N SER A 119 4.66 -4.78 -8.98
CA SER A 119 5.63 -5.50 -8.16
C SER A 119 4.93 -6.53 -7.27
N GLU A 120 5.47 -7.75 -7.22
CA GLU A 120 4.95 -8.79 -6.34
C GLU A 120 5.15 -8.40 -4.87
N CYS A 121 4.13 -8.61 -4.05
CA CYS A 121 4.22 -8.41 -2.61
C CYS A 121 4.83 -9.65 -1.95
N THR A 122 6.01 -9.50 -1.35
CA THR A 122 6.62 -10.58 -0.58
C THR A 122 6.08 -10.61 0.85
N ALA A 123 6.00 -11.82 1.43
CA ALA A 123 5.50 -12.00 2.79
C ALA A 123 6.38 -11.34 3.87
N GLU A 124 7.63 -11.02 3.54
CA GLU A 124 8.65 -10.43 4.42
C GLU A 124 8.55 -8.90 4.46
N GLU A 125 8.06 -8.28 3.38
CA GLU A 125 7.88 -6.83 3.26
C GLU A 125 6.44 -6.39 3.54
N GLY A 126 5.50 -7.31 3.33
CA GLY A 126 4.08 -7.11 3.50
C GLY A 126 3.67 -6.74 4.91
N PHE A 127 2.87 -5.68 4.99
CA PHE A 127 2.21 -5.21 6.20
C PHE A 127 0.98 -6.05 6.46
N ARG A 128 0.84 -6.51 7.69
CA ARG A 128 -0.34 -7.24 8.17
C ARG A 128 -1.06 -6.39 9.20
N ARG A 129 -2.38 -6.55 9.30
CA ARG A 129 -3.15 -5.91 10.37
C ARG A 129 -2.58 -6.31 11.72
N ASP A 130 -2.36 -5.32 12.56
CA ASP A 130 -2.12 -5.58 13.96
C ASP A 130 -3.39 -6.20 14.53
N ARG A 131 -3.32 -7.43 15.05
CA ARG A 131 -4.42 -7.99 15.82
C ARG A 131 -4.50 -7.18 17.11
N GLY A 132 -5.59 -6.43 17.27
CA GLY A 132 -5.96 -5.80 18.53
C GLY A 132 -6.08 -6.81 19.66
#